data_AF-A0A2I8F416-F1
#
_entry.id   AF-A0A2I8F416-F1
#
_cell.length_a   1.000
_cell.length_b   1.000
_cell.length_c   1.000
_cell.angle_alpha   90.00
_cell.angle_beta   90.00
_cell.angle_gamma   90.00
#
_symmetry.space_group_name_H-M   'P 1'
#
loop_
_entity.id
_entity.type
_entity.pdbx_description
1 polymer ?
#
loop_
_entity_poly.entity_id
_entity_poly.type
_entity_poly.pdbx_seq_one_letter_code
_entity_poly.pdbx_strand_id
1 'polypeptide(L)'
;MPWRWRDWHQSRATKADCFRVRGGEDFLKLSVIEPVSKCSEKGEDTYLGSHPVAKAFLTARKPFPVSYATLPYFGVNTFRFIDSKGVVTHGRYQILPVDGAHYLSDAKAAKAAPDYLQSEIRVRVSRAPVRFRLMLQIAQSGDKLDDPSEVWSSDHRTVELGTISITKAADDGLAAERQLMFLPNALPPGTEVEDPMFNARSGAYPISFARRQQ
;
A
#
# COMPACT_ATOMS: atom_id res chain seq x y z
N MET A 1 -10.16 -25.64 3.21
CA MET A 1 -9.73 -25.17 4.56
C MET A 1 -9.78 -23.65 4.55
N PRO A 2 -10.33 -22.97 5.58
CA PRO A 2 -10.30 -21.52 5.61
C PRO A 2 -8.86 -21.06 5.88
N TRP A 3 -8.36 -20.18 5.02
CA TRP A 3 -7.04 -19.57 5.09
C TRP A 3 -6.80 -18.93 6.47
N ARG A 4 -5.72 -19.31 7.16
CA ARG A 4 -5.30 -18.69 8.44
C ARG A 4 -4.20 -17.67 8.18
N TRP A 5 -4.55 -16.39 8.25
CA TRP A 5 -3.70 -15.23 7.95
C TRP A 5 -2.89 -14.74 9.16
N ARG A 6 -2.21 -15.62 9.90
CA ARG A 6 -1.56 -15.21 11.16
C ARG A 6 -0.26 -14.41 10.97
N ASP A 7 0.43 -14.58 9.84
CA ASP A 7 1.77 -14.01 9.61
C ASP A 7 1.91 -13.38 8.20
N TRP A 8 0.80 -12.95 7.58
CA TRP A 8 0.83 -12.29 6.27
C TRP A 8 1.13 -10.79 6.41
N HIS A 9 2.09 -10.31 5.62
CA HIS A 9 2.51 -8.91 5.64
C HIS A 9 2.37 -8.25 4.26
N GLN A 10 1.41 -7.34 4.08
CA GLN A 10 1.41 -6.41 2.95
C GLN A 10 2.39 -5.27 3.23
N SER A 11 3.56 -5.30 2.57
CA SER A 11 4.66 -4.39 2.90
C SER A 11 4.47 -2.95 2.42
N ARG A 12 3.51 -2.71 1.51
CA ARG A 12 3.07 -1.37 1.11
C ARG A 12 1.68 -1.44 0.51
N ALA A 13 0.77 -0.66 1.06
CA ALA A 13 -0.47 -0.33 0.40
C ALA A 13 -0.44 1.16 0.03
N THR A 14 -0.62 1.47 -1.24
CA THR A 14 -0.67 2.86 -1.71
C THR A 14 -2.09 3.38 -1.60
N LYS A 15 -2.25 4.71 -1.48
CA LYS A 15 -3.55 5.38 -1.57
C LYS A 15 -4.08 5.47 -3.03
N ALA A 16 -3.40 4.80 -3.95
CA ALA A 16 -3.64 4.83 -5.38
C ALA A 16 -3.40 3.41 -5.94
N ASP A 17 -4.17 3.04 -6.96
CA ASP A 17 -4.25 1.66 -7.47
C ASP A 17 -3.08 1.26 -8.39
N CYS A 18 -2.09 2.14 -8.52
CA CYS A 18 -0.85 1.92 -9.25
C CYS A 18 0.38 2.31 -8.43
N PHE A 19 1.53 1.79 -8.84
CA PHE A 19 2.83 2.18 -8.30
C PHE A 19 3.58 3.15 -9.23
N ARG A 20 4.45 3.98 -8.64
CA ARG A 20 5.13 5.08 -9.34
C ARG A 20 6.21 4.61 -10.33
N VAL A 21 6.69 3.36 -10.22
CA VAL A 21 7.80 2.80 -11.01
C VAL A 21 7.60 1.31 -11.31
N ARG A 22 8.18 0.84 -12.41
CA ARG A 22 8.01 -0.54 -12.92
C ARG A 22 9.08 -1.53 -12.44
N GLY A 23 10.31 -1.08 -12.16
CA GLY A 23 11.45 -1.95 -11.83
C GLY A 23 12.21 -1.57 -10.55
N GLY A 24 12.93 -2.54 -9.98
CA GLY A 24 13.71 -2.36 -8.74
C GLY A 24 14.83 -1.32 -8.84
N GLU A 25 15.40 -1.14 -10.04
CA GLU A 25 16.41 -0.10 -10.30
C GLU A 25 15.80 1.31 -10.23
N ASP A 26 14.60 1.50 -10.77
CA ASP A 26 13.89 2.79 -10.70
C ASP A 26 13.36 3.07 -9.30
N PHE A 27 13.05 2.03 -8.53
CA PHE A 27 12.75 2.14 -7.10
C PHE A 27 13.95 2.65 -6.31
N LEU A 28 15.16 2.15 -6.59
CA LEU A 28 16.41 2.64 -5.98
C LEU A 28 16.72 4.08 -6.41
N LYS A 29 16.57 4.41 -7.70
CA LYS A 29 16.81 5.78 -8.20
C LYS A 29 15.85 6.79 -7.57
N LEU A 30 14.57 6.46 -7.45
CA LEU A 30 13.58 7.32 -6.81
C LEU A 30 13.86 7.51 -5.31
N SER A 31 14.27 6.44 -4.60
CA SER A 31 14.59 6.53 -3.17
C SER A 31 15.90 7.24 -2.86
N VAL A 32 16.80 7.40 -3.84
CA VAL A 32 18.02 8.24 -3.74
C VAL A 32 17.72 9.73 -4.02
N ILE A 33 16.62 10.07 -4.68
CA ILE A 33 16.19 11.46 -4.90
C ILE A 33 15.48 12.02 -3.65
N GLU A 34 14.80 11.18 -2.87
CA GLU A 34 14.01 11.60 -1.69
C GLU A 34 14.78 11.96 -0.38
N PRO A 35 16.12 11.80 -0.19
CA PRO A 35 16.81 12.34 0.97
C PRO A 35 17.47 13.70 0.71
N VAL A 36 17.08 14.45 -0.33
CA VAL A 36 17.55 15.83 -0.51
C VAL A 36 16.47 16.79 -0.01
N SER A 37 16.53 17.06 1.29
CA SER A 37 15.98 18.25 1.93
C SER A 37 16.61 19.50 1.29
N LYS A 38 16.10 19.89 0.13
CA LYS A 38 16.14 21.21 -0.52
C LYS A 38 15.48 21.04 -1.89
N CYS A 39 14.34 21.69 -2.08
CA CYS A 39 13.71 21.86 -3.38
C CYS A 39 14.77 22.25 -4.42
N SER A 40 15.11 21.32 -5.30
CA SER A 40 15.79 21.60 -6.56
C SER A 40 14.74 21.38 -7.63
N GLU A 41 14.07 22.47 -8.03
CA GLU A 41 13.06 22.49 -9.10
C GLU A 41 13.58 21.89 -10.42
N LYS A 42 14.90 21.73 -10.60
CA LYS A 42 15.49 21.22 -11.85
C LYS A 42 15.58 19.68 -11.93
N GLY A 43 15.60 18.98 -10.80
CA GLY A 43 15.81 17.53 -10.76
C GLY A 43 14.54 16.71 -11.00
N GLU A 44 13.44 17.11 -10.38
CA GLU A 44 12.13 16.46 -10.56
C GLU A 44 11.58 16.65 -11.97
N ASP A 45 11.67 17.85 -12.55
CA ASP A 45 11.13 18.14 -13.88
C ASP A 45 11.79 17.30 -15.00
N THR A 46 13.10 17.09 -14.91
CA THR A 46 13.84 16.27 -15.90
C THR A 46 13.48 14.77 -15.79
N TYR A 47 13.31 14.28 -14.56
CA TYR A 47 12.89 12.89 -14.32
C TYR A 47 11.44 12.67 -14.75
N LEU A 48 10.55 13.60 -14.43
CA LEU A 48 9.14 13.54 -14.82
C LEU A 48 8.92 13.68 -16.33
N GLY A 49 9.80 14.41 -17.03
CA GLY A 49 9.77 14.53 -18.49
C GLY A 49 10.07 13.20 -19.21
N SER A 50 10.88 12.33 -18.61
CA SER A 50 11.25 11.01 -19.17
C SER A 50 10.44 9.84 -18.63
N HIS A 51 9.64 10.04 -17.57
CA HIS A 51 8.89 8.98 -16.88
C HIS A 51 7.39 9.33 -16.78
N PRO A 52 6.61 9.12 -17.87
CA PRO A 52 5.21 9.54 -17.94
C PRO A 52 4.31 8.88 -16.88
N VAL A 53 4.61 7.64 -16.49
CA VAL A 53 3.90 6.92 -15.43
C VAL A 53 4.16 7.54 -14.05
N ALA A 54 5.42 7.90 -13.76
CA ALA A 54 5.77 8.60 -12.53
C ALA A 54 5.12 9.98 -12.47
N LYS A 55 5.07 10.68 -13.61
CA LYS A 55 4.39 11.98 -13.74
C LYS A 55 2.90 11.89 -13.41
N ALA A 56 2.17 10.95 -14.03
CA ALA A 56 0.74 10.76 -13.76
C ALA A 56 0.46 10.49 -12.27
N PHE A 57 1.29 9.68 -11.61
CA PHE A 57 1.15 9.41 -10.18
C PHE A 57 1.52 10.60 -9.28
N LEU A 58 2.55 11.36 -9.65
CA LEU A 58 3.04 12.49 -8.87
C LEU A 58 2.10 13.70 -8.94
N THR A 59 1.47 13.94 -10.10
CA THR A 59 0.56 15.05 -10.33
C THR A 59 -0.90 14.76 -9.98
N ALA A 60 -1.25 13.50 -9.70
CA ALA A 60 -2.59 13.13 -9.27
C ALA A 60 -2.99 13.88 -7.98
N ARG A 61 -4.22 14.42 -7.96
CA ARG A 61 -4.77 15.11 -6.78
C ARG A 61 -4.83 14.14 -5.60
N LYS A 62 -4.19 14.51 -4.49
CA LYS A 62 -4.17 13.72 -3.25
C LYS A 62 -4.97 14.46 -2.17
N PRO A 63 -6.29 14.25 -2.10
CA PRO A 63 -7.10 14.89 -1.08
C PRO A 63 -6.66 14.45 0.33
N PHE A 64 -6.71 15.39 1.28
CA PHE A 64 -6.36 15.11 2.67
C PHE A 64 -7.46 14.25 3.30
N PRO A 65 -7.16 13.06 3.83
CA PRO A 65 -8.17 12.22 4.45
C PRO A 65 -8.66 12.82 5.77
N VAL A 66 -9.89 12.46 6.17
CA VAL A 66 -10.36 12.77 7.54
C VAL A 66 -9.60 11.93 8.57
N SER A 67 -9.24 10.68 8.22
CA SER A 67 -8.59 9.71 9.11
C SER A 67 -7.80 8.68 8.30
N TYR A 68 -6.82 8.01 8.93
CA TYR A 68 -6.31 6.74 8.41
C TYR A 68 -7.43 5.67 8.28
N ALA A 69 -8.45 5.73 9.13
CA ALA A 69 -9.59 4.82 9.10
C ALA A 69 -10.51 4.97 7.89
N THR A 70 -10.40 6.08 7.14
CA THR A 70 -11.30 6.43 6.04
C THR A 70 -10.57 6.44 4.70
N LEU A 71 -9.43 5.75 4.59
CA LEU A 71 -8.67 5.63 3.37
C LEU A 71 -8.80 4.23 2.78
N PRO A 72 -8.97 4.11 1.46
CA PRO A 72 -8.71 2.85 0.78
C PRO A 72 -7.20 2.63 0.64
N TYR A 73 -6.80 1.36 0.69
CA TYR A 73 -5.42 0.92 0.65
C TYR A 73 -5.27 -0.21 -0.39
N PHE A 74 -4.36 -0.06 -1.34
CA PHE A 74 -4.22 -0.98 -2.47
C PHE A 74 -2.87 -1.68 -2.45
N GLY A 75 -2.88 -3.02 -2.52
CA GLY A 75 -1.67 -3.83 -2.48
C GLY A 75 -0.75 -3.68 -3.69
N VAL A 76 -1.28 -3.13 -4.80
CA VAL A 76 -0.69 -2.82 -6.13
C VAL A 76 -0.01 -3.98 -6.87
N ASN A 77 0.64 -4.88 -6.17
CA ASN A 77 1.30 -6.03 -6.73
C ASN A 77 0.30 -7.18 -6.94
N THR A 78 0.48 -7.92 -8.03
CA THR A 78 -0.33 -9.10 -8.35
C THR A 78 0.19 -10.33 -7.60
N PHE A 79 -0.74 -11.09 -7.04
CA PHE A 79 -0.49 -12.37 -6.40
C PHE A 79 -1.11 -13.49 -7.21
N ARG A 80 -0.43 -14.64 -7.21
CA ARG A 80 -0.90 -15.88 -7.81
C ARG A 80 -1.39 -16.81 -6.70
N PHE A 81 -2.65 -17.22 -6.79
CA PHE A 81 -3.33 -18.10 -5.83
C PHE A 81 -3.55 -19.46 -6.47
N ILE A 82 -3.12 -20.53 -5.79
CA ILE A 82 -3.24 -21.90 -6.26
C ILE A 82 -4.10 -22.67 -5.26
N ASP A 83 -5.25 -23.17 -5.71
CA ASP A 83 -6.14 -23.95 -4.86
C ASP A 83 -5.68 -25.42 -4.71
N SER A 84 -6.38 -26.20 -3.87
CA SER A 84 -6.05 -27.61 -3.62
C SER A 84 -6.21 -28.53 -4.84
N LYS A 85 -6.85 -28.05 -5.92
CA LYS A 85 -7.02 -28.77 -7.19
C LYS A 85 -6.02 -28.29 -8.24
N GLY A 86 -5.13 -27.35 -7.90
CA GLY A 86 -4.16 -26.74 -8.81
C GLY A 86 -4.74 -25.63 -9.68
N VAL A 87 -5.97 -25.16 -9.43
CA VAL A 87 -6.55 -24.05 -10.18
C VAL A 87 -5.87 -22.75 -9.76
N VAL A 88 -5.42 -22.00 -10.77
CA VAL A 88 -4.68 -20.75 -10.60
C VAL A 88 -5.62 -19.56 -10.76
N THR A 89 -5.57 -18.62 -9.82
CA THR A 89 -6.25 -17.32 -9.90
C THR A 89 -5.25 -16.21 -9.61
N HIS A 90 -5.27 -15.14 -10.39
CA HIS A 90 -4.44 -13.95 -10.12
C HIS A 90 -5.29 -12.83 -9.55
N GLY A 91 -4.74 -12.05 -8.62
CA GLY A 91 -5.44 -10.90 -8.10
C GLY A 91 -4.61 -9.93 -7.30
N ARG A 92 -5.18 -8.74 -7.08
CA ARG A 92 -4.60 -7.67 -6.28
C ARG A 92 -5.46 -7.41 -5.04
N TYR A 93 -4.83 -7.31 -3.88
CA TYR A 93 -5.53 -7.00 -2.64
C TYR A 93 -5.97 -5.53 -2.59
N GLN A 94 -7.15 -5.31 -2.03
CA GLN A 94 -7.65 -4.00 -1.64
C GLN A 94 -8.15 -4.06 -0.20
N ILE A 95 -7.86 -3.04 0.59
CA ILE A 95 -8.39 -2.88 1.95
C ILE A 95 -9.24 -1.62 1.93
N LEU A 96 -10.56 -1.80 1.98
CA LEU A 96 -11.53 -0.74 1.77
C LEU A 96 -12.24 -0.41 3.09
N PRO A 97 -12.34 0.87 3.50
CA PRO A 97 -13.06 1.24 4.71
C PRO A 97 -14.54 0.86 4.57
N VAL A 98 -15.12 0.26 5.61
CA VAL A 98 -16.53 -0.17 5.57
C VAL A 98 -17.46 1.02 5.29
N ASP A 99 -17.17 2.17 5.92
CA ASP A 99 -17.95 3.40 5.80
C ASP A 99 -17.54 4.28 4.60
N GLY A 100 -16.69 3.76 3.70
CA GLY A 100 -16.23 4.48 2.52
C GLY A 100 -15.11 5.49 2.80
N ALA A 101 -14.65 6.14 1.73
CA ALA A 101 -13.57 7.10 1.80
C ALA A 101 -14.07 8.49 2.18
N HIS A 102 -13.39 9.14 3.14
CA HIS A 102 -13.76 10.48 3.61
C HIS A 102 -12.55 11.42 3.58
N TYR A 103 -12.76 12.62 3.03
CA TYR A 103 -11.72 13.61 2.82
C TYR A 103 -12.11 14.97 3.40
N LEU A 104 -11.12 15.73 3.85
CA LEU A 104 -11.27 17.11 4.28
C LEU A 104 -11.49 18.02 3.07
N SER A 105 -12.26 19.09 3.28
CA SER A 105 -12.24 20.23 2.35
C SER A 105 -10.90 20.95 2.42
N ASP A 106 -10.52 21.64 1.34
CA ASP A 106 -9.24 22.35 1.26
C ASP A 106 -9.08 23.37 2.41
N ALA A 107 -10.16 24.06 2.79
CA ALA A 107 -10.17 25.01 3.91
C ALA A 107 -9.97 24.35 5.28
N LYS A 108 -10.44 23.11 5.47
CA LYS A 108 -10.19 22.34 6.70
C LYS A 108 -8.78 21.76 6.70
N ALA A 109 -8.32 21.27 5.55
CA ALA A 109 -6.96 20.75 5.39
C ALA A 109 -5.91 21.82 5.70
N ALA A 110 -6.12 23.06 5.22
CA ALA A 110 -5.22 24.19 5.49
C ALA A 110 -5.11 24.57 6.97
N LYS A 111 -6.08 24.17 7.81
CA LYS A 111 -6.12 24.45 9.24
C LYS A 111 -5.77 23.24 10.11
N ALA A 112 -5.52 22.08 9.51
CA ALA A 112 -5.23 20.87 10.25
C ALA A 112 -3.84 20.95 10.90
N ALA A 113 -3.70 20.44 12.11
CA ALA A 113 -2.40 20.30 12.77
C ALA A 113 -1.51 19.32 12.00
N PRO A 114 -0.16 19.44 12.03
CA PRO A 114 0.73 18.55 11.28
C PRO A 114 0.57 17.05 11.59
N ASP A 115 0.15 16.71 12.80
CA ASP A 115 0.00 15.36 13.34
C ASP A 115 -1.46 14.93 13.51
N TYR A 116 -2.40 15.62 12.83
CA TYR A 116 -3.83 15.42 13.06
C TYR A 116 -4.28 13.98 12.85
N LEU A 117 -3.68 13.24 11.90
CA LEU A 117 -4.05 11.85 11.61
C LEU A 117 -3.64 10.89 12.74
N GLN A 118 -2.47 11.11 13.33
CA GLN A 118 -1.95 10.32 14.46
C GLN A 118 -2.82 10.54 15.70
N SER A 119 -3.18 11.79 15.96
CA SER A 119 -4.08 12.15 17.06
C SER A 119 -5.50 11.63 16.83
N GLU A 120 -6.02 11.77 15.63
CA GLU A 120 -7.38 11.39 15.27
C GLU A 120 -7.61 9.87 15.38
N ILE A 121 -6.69 9.04 14.86
CA ILE A 121 -6.88 7.58 14.86
C ILE A 121 -6.93 6.99 16.28
N ARG A 122 -6.15 7.56 17.21
CA ARG A 122 -6.13 7.14 18.62
C ARG A 122 -7.47 7.44 19.30
N VAL A 123 -8.03 8.63 19.05
CA VAL A 123 -9.35 9.02 19.56
C VAL A 123 -10.47 8.22 18.91
N ARG A 124 -10.37 7.93 17.62
CA ARG A 124 -11.38 7.14 16.90
C ARG A 124 -11.45 5.72 17.45
N VAL A 125 -10.31 5.03 17.52
CA VAL A 125 -10.27 3.62 17.90
C VAL A 125 -10.65 3.40 19.37
N SER A 126 -10.40 4.39 20.24
CA SER A 126 -10.81 4.32 21.65
C SER A 126 -12.32 4.42 21.85
N ARG A 127 -13.07 4.95 20.87
CA ARG A 127 -14.54 5.04 20.91
C ARG A 127 -15.21 3.80 20.32
N ALA A 128 -14.69 3.29 19.20
CA ALA A 128 -15.23 2.12 18.54
C ALA A 128 -14.19 1.46 17.62
N PRO A 129 -14.32 0.14 17.36
CA PRO A 129 -13.49 -0.54 16.37
C PRO A 129 -13.60 0.08 14.98
N VAL A 130 -12.45 0.35 14.36
CA VAL A 130 -12.35 0.67 12.93
C VAL A 130 -12.45 -0.63 12.14
N ARG A 131 -13.17 -0.62 11.01
CA ARG A 131 -13.37 -1.81 10.18
C ARG A 131 -13.06 -1.54 8.71
N PHE A 132 -12.40 -2.51 8.10
CA PHE A 132 -12.12 -2.54 6.67
C PHE A 132 -12.57 -3.88 6.08
N ARG A 133 -13.01 -3.87 4.82
CA ARG A 133 -13.18 -5.07 4.00
C ARG A 133 -11.86 -5.39 3.31
N LEU A 134 -11.38 -6.61 3.46
CA LEU A 134 -10.29 -7.16 2.66
C LEU A 134 -10.88 -7.74 1.39
N MET A 135 -10.57 -7.15 0.25
CA MET A 135 -11.07 -7.53 -1.07
C MET A 135 -9.94 -8.08 -1.93
N LEU A 136 -10.29 -8.95 -2.87
CA LEU A 136 -9.43 -9.39 -3.96
C LEU A 136 -10.05 -8.97 -5.28
N GLN A 137 -9.35 -8.12 -6.03
CA GLN A 137 -9.68 -7.83 -7.42
C GLN A 137 -9.07 -8.93 -8.29
N ILE A 138 -9.90 -9.65 -9.03
CA ILE A 138 -9.49 -10.80 -9.85
C ILE A 138 -9.05 -10.31 -11.22
N ALA A 139 -7.86 -10.74 -11.67
CA ALA A 139 -7.33 -10.39 -12.98
C ALA A 139 -8.23 -10.91 -14.10
N GLN A 140 -8.32 -10.14 -15.17
CA GLN A 140 -9.00 -10.48 -16.42
C GLN A 140 -7.99 -10.77 -17.53
N SER A 141 -8.49 -11.30 -18.64
CA SER A 141 -7.67 -11.51 -19.83
C SER A 141 -7.18 -10.17 -20.38
N GLY A 142 -5.85 -10.03 -20.50
CA GLY A 142 -5.21 -8.81 -21.02
C GLY A 142 -4.55 -7.94 -19.95
N ASP A 143 -4.80 -8.21 -18.67
CA ASP A 143 -4.11 -7.52 -17.59
C ASP A 143 -2.63 -7.88 -17.54
N LYS A 144 -1.80 -6.88 -17.26
CA LYS A 144 -0.42 -7.13 -16.88
C LYS A 144 -0.33 -7.54 -15.42
N LEU A 145 0.14 -8.77 -15.23
CA LEU A 145 0.30 -9.38 -13.91
C LEU A 145 1.63 -8.98 -13.27
N ASP A 146 2.66 -8.75 -14.09
CA ASP A 146 4.04 -8.43 -13.69
C ASP A 146 4.34 -6.93 -13.60
N ASP A 147 3.37 -6.06 -13.95
CA ASP A 147 3.53 -4.60 -13.94
C ASP A 147 2.58 -3.91 -12.93
N PRO A 148 3.07 -3.55 -11.72
CA PRO A 148 2.24 -2.89 -10.72
C PRO A 148 1.96 -1.40 -11.03
N SER A 149 2.52 -0.86 -12.12
CA SER A 149 2.29 0.53 -12.52
C SER A 149 1.05 0.70 -13.40
N GLU A 150 0.54 -0.39 -13.98
CA GLU A 150 -0.71 -0.39 -14.72
C GLU A 150 -1.91 -0.52 -13.78
N VAL A 151 -2.87 0.40 -13.97
CA VAL A 151 -4.16 0.37 -13.28
C VAL A 151 -5.08 -0.59 -14.01
N TRP A 152 -5.58 -1.60 -13.31
CA TRP A 152 -6.66 -2.45 -13.82
C TRP A 152 -7.98 -1.68 -13.81
N SER A 153 -8.83 -1.91 -14.81
CA SER A 153 -10.12 -1.21 -14.90
C SER A 153 -11.03 -1.52 -13.71
N SER A 154 -11.96 -0.62 -13.41
CA SER A 154 -12.84 -0.72 -12.23
C SER A 154 -13.96 -1.77 -12.36
N ASP A 155 -14.16 -2.34 -13.54
CA ASP A 155 -15.17 -3.37 -13.84
C ASP A 155 -14.71 -4.80 -13.52
N HIS A 156 -13.52 -4.94 -12.94
CA HIS A 156 -13.01 -6.23 -12.50
C HIS A 156 -13.91 -6.86 -11.45
N ARG A 157 -14.05 -8.18 -11.53
CA ARG A 157 -14.70 -8.95 -10.48
C ARG A 157 -13.90 -8.78 -9.19
N THR A 158 -14.58 -8.39 -8.12
CA THR A 158 -14.02 -8.35 -6.77
C THR A 158 -14.66 -9.40 -5.89
N VAL A 159 -13.88 -9.96 -4.97
CA VAL A 159 -14.34 -10.94 -3.99
C VAL A 159 -13.94 -10.47 -2.60
N GLU A 160 -14.89 -10.45 -1.66
CA GLU A 160 -14.59 -10.17 -0.26
C GLU A 160 -13.95 -11.40 0.39
N LEU A 161 -12.76 -11.22 0.97
CA LEU A 161 -12.01 -12.25 1.67
C LEU A 161 -12.25 -12.21 3.20
N GLY A 162 -12.70 -11.07 3.72
CA GLY A 162 -13.06 -10.92 5.13
C GLY A 162 -13.05 -9.48 5.62
N THR A 163 -13.14 -9.32 6.94
CA THR A 163 -13.11 -8.01 7.61
C THR A 163 -11.90 -7.89 8.52
N ILE A 164 -11.17 -6.79 8.39
CA ILE A 164 -10.10 -6.38 9.31
C ILE A 164 -10.72 -5.43 10.34
N SER A 165 -10.54 -5.71 11.62
CA SER A 165 -10.98 -4.83 12.70
C SER A 165 -9.80 -4.35 13.54
N ILE A 166 -9.63 -3.04 13.63
CA ILE A 166 -8.64 -2.40 14.50
C ILE A 166 -9.37 -1.93 15.74
N THR A 167 -9.03 -2.50 16.89
CA THR A 167 -9.72 -2.26 18.17
C THR A 167 -8.90 -1.46 19.16
N LYS A 168 -7.59 -1.35 18.95
CA LYS A 168 -6.67 -0.62 19.84
C LYS A 168 -5.48 -0.09 19.06
N ALA A 169 -5.01 1.10 19.44
CA ALA A 169 -3.72 1.63 19.00
C ALA A 169 -2.61 1.19 19.97
N ALA A 170 -1.40 0.95 19.46
CA ALA A 170 -0.25 0.66 20.31
C ALA A 170 -0.02 1.81 21.31
N ASP A 171 0.27 1.43 22.57
CA ASP A 171 0.51 2.39 23.64
C ASP A 171 1.79 3.22 23.33
N ASP A 172 2.86 2.53 22.94
CA ASP A 172 4.05 3.13 22.33
C ASP A 172 4.12 2.77 20.84
N GLY A 173 3.76 3.74 19.98
CA GLY A 173 3.79 3.56 18.53
C GLY A 173 5.22 3.43 17.98
N LEU A 174 6.18 4.17 18.55
CA LEU A 174 7.54 4.20 18.04
C LEU A 174 8.28 2.90 18.37
N ALA A 175 8.10 2.38 19.58
CA ALA A 175 8.64 1.07 19.95
C ALA A 175 8.03 -0.05 19.09
N ALA A 176 6.71 -0.02 18.88
CA ALA A 176 6.04 -0.98 18.01
C ALA A 176 6.54 -0.92 16.57
N GLU A 177 6.67 0.28 15.99
CA GLU A 177 7.18 0.48 14.62
C GLU A 177 8.62 -0.04 14.44
N ARG A 178 9.47 0.13 15.46
CA ARG A 178 10.83 -0.42 15.44
C ARG A 178 10.83 -1.94 15.40
N GLN A 179 9.95 -2.59 16.17
CA GLN A 179 9.86 -4.04 16.26
C GLN A 179 9.18 -4.69 15.05
N LEU A 180 8.30 -3.96 14.36
CA LEU A 180 7.56 -4.50 13.22
C LEU A 180 8.43 -4.63 11.97
N MET A 181 8.51 -5.86 11.46
CA MET A 181 9.09 -6.17 10.16
C MET A 181 7.97 -6.62 9.21
N PHE A 182 7.76 -5.88 8.12
CA PHE A 182 6.82 -6.27 7.07
C PHE A 182 7.58 -6.92 5.93
N LEU A 183 7.50 -8.24 5.82
CA LEU A 183 8.13 -8.99 4.74
C LEU A 183 7.12 -9.24 3.61
N PRO A 184 7.26 -8.57 2.46
CA PRO A 184 6.30 -8.71 1.37
C PRO A 184 6.19 -10.15 0.85
N ASN A 185 7.25 -10.94 0.96
CA ASN A 185 7.31 -12.34 0.55
C ASN A 185 6.89 -13.34 1.65
N ALA A 186 6.45 -12.88 2.83
CA ALA A 186 5.87 -13.74 3.86
C ALA A 186 4.44 -14.11 3.46
N LEU A 187 4.33 -15.10 2.58
CA LEU A 187 3.07 -15.53 1.97
C LEU A 187 2.57 -16.85 2.57
N PRO A 188 1.25 -17.00 2.78
CA PRO A 188 0.68 -18.27 3.19
C PRO A 188 0.85 -19.32 2.07
N PRO A 189 0.88 -20.62 2.42
CA PRO A 189 0.96 -21.70 1.42
C PRO A 189 -0.11 -21.54 0.35
N GLY A 190 0.23 -21.72 -0.93
CA GLY A 190 -0.71 -21.54 -2.06
C GLY A 190 -0.84 -20.09 -2.55
N THR A 191 -0.03 -19.16 -2.03
CA THR A 191 0.13 -17.80 -2.58
C THR A 191 1.56 -17.58 -3.06
N GLU A 192 1.70 -17.09 -4.28
CA GLU A 192 2.97 -16.75 -4.92
C GLU A 192 2.95 -15.29 -5.40
N VAL A 193 4.13 -14.72 -5.65
CA VAL A 193 4.29 -13.37 -6.21
C VAL A 193 4.57 -13.46 -7.71
N GLU A 194 3.93 -12.60 -8.49
CA GLU A 194 4.19 -12.48 -9.93
C GLU A 194 5.10 -11.29 -10.27
N ASP A 195 5.16 -10.29 -9.39
CA ASP A 195 5.86 -9.04 -9.65
C ASP A 195 7.37 -9.15 -9.33
N PRO A 196 8.28 -8.93 -10.32
CA PRO A 196 9.72 -8.98 -10.10
C PRO A 196 10.25 -7.94 -9.11
N MET A 197 9.49 -6.87 -8.83
CA MET A 197 9.78 -5.88 -7.79
C MET A 197 9.86 -6.52 -6.38
N PHE A 198 9.21 -7.67 -6.16
CA PHE A 198 9.33 -8.39 -4.89
C PHE A 198 10.76 -8.81 -4.58
N ASN A 199 11.55 -9.18 -5.59
CA ASN A 199 12.95 -9.57 -5.38
C ASN A 199 13.79 -8.38 -4.92
N ALA A 200 13.61 -7.22 -5.56
CA ALA A 200 14.29 -5.98 -5.16
C ALA A 200 13.87 -5.52 -3.76
N ARG A 201 12.57 -5.59 -3.43
CA ARG A 201 12.05 -5.22 -2.11
C ARG A 201 12.53 -6.18 -1.01
N SER A 202 12.59 -7.48 -1.29
CA SER A 202 13.02 -8.48 -0.31
C SER A 202 14.47 -8.27 0.14
N GLY A 203 15.34 -7.70 -0.72
CA GLY A 203 16.70 -7.29 -0.33
C GLY A 203 16.77 -5.99 0.47
N ALA A 204 15.92 -5.01 0.19
CA ALA A 204 15.97 -3.69 0.83
C ALA A 204 15.39 -3.65 2.25
N TYR A 205 14.35 -4.45 2.53
CA TYR A 205 13.61 -4.40 3.80
C TYR A 205 14.45 -4.88 5.00
N PRO A 206 15.23 -5.97 4.91
CA PRO A 206 16.15 -6.38 5.97
C PRO A 206 17.19 -5.31 6.31
N ILE A 207 17.76 -4.64 5.31
CA ILE A 207 18.74 -3.55 5.50
C ILE A 207 18.09 -2.38 6.24
N SER A 208 16.89 -1.97 5.82
CA SER A 208 16.14 -0.89 6.49
C SER A 208 15.78 -1.26 7.93
N PHE A 209 15.36 -2.50 8.18
CA PHE A 209 15.05 -2.99 9.52
C PHE A 209 16.29 -2.94 10.43
N ALA A 210 17.43 -3.47 9.96
CA ALA A 210 18.67 -3.43 10.73
C ALA A 210 19.10 -2.00 11.09
N ARG A 211 18.91 -1.01 10.20
CA ARG A 211 19.22 0.39 10.47
C ARG A 211 18.26 1.06 11.47
N ARG A 212 17.00 0.63 11.57
CA ARG A 212 16.04 1.15 12.57
C ARG A 212 16.31 0.64 13.99
N GLN A 213 17.14 -0.40 14.12
CA GLN A 213 17.54 -1.01 15.39
C GLN A 213 18.83 -0.42 15.98
N GLN A 214 19.48 0.51 15.26
CA GLN A 214 20.64 1.28 15.74
C GLN A 214 20.18 2.57 16.40
#